data_AF-A0A7J8C235-F1
#
_entry.id   AF-A0A7J8C235-F1
#
_cell.length_a   1.000
_cell.length_b   1.000
_cell.length_c   1.000
_cell.angle_alpha   90.00
_cell.angle_beta   90.00
_cell.angle_gamma   90.00
#
_symmetry.space_group_name_H-M   'P 1'
#
loop_
_entity.id
_entity.type
_entity.pdbx_description
1 polymer ?
#
loop_
_entity_poly.entity_id
_entity_poly.type
_entity_poly.pdbx_seq_one_letter_code
_entity_poly.pdbx_strand_id
1 'polypeptide(L)'
;MSSKKGVPKAPSAKWQATLRRARPRAAAGKPGESGQAQRKTGQQAKAPALPPGPESATGSAAEGQAATVIQCALRRFLARKELARRRQEHREYLEQMEKLQREVASLDAVASVLQSWDLSLTEAMLRNMEAERQRRAQEAERNKEAEAKRMNLKVQQLAKEQQQCHKELQQAYCELSRRVTEHDKCEQRHMGKAELTLQAIKDAEAQVDRLRREAQKAEESLAMARLELREQTQEGEEEAPGLKCQVTELHDVLMKDVGDRIRADGRWPLVIDPSGQAATFLRYQDTNYLDAVNPDHLRPERIRLALLGALRYGKPLVFDLREVDLFPAVQRQLEAVQPGLAEELLSRRLLDGDRYQSLLRPNDGPEYGPTQFQEARLGQFRLFFVTKVQWPPAEQLQVLLPVRVQLPRGGL
;
A
#
# COMPACT_ATOMS: atom_id res chain seq x y z
N MET A 1 59.59 -31.27 -7.88
CA MET A 1 59.45 -31.57 -9.32
C MET A 1 58.97 -33.01 -9.45
N SER A 2 58.08 -33.44 -10.36
CA SER A 2 57.14 -32.72 -11.25
C SER A 2 56.25 -33.76 -11.95
N SER A 3 54.93 -33.49 -12.10
CA SER A 3 54.07 -33.98 -13.22
C SER A 3 53.86 -35.51 -13.40
N LYS A 4 52.84 -36.03 -14.11
CA LYS A 4 51.52 -35.53 -14.59
C LYS A 4 50.68 -36.73 -15.10
N LYS A 5 49.34 -36.61 -15.00
CA LYS A 5 48.28 -37.03 -15.95
C LYS A 5 48.22 -38.46 -16.54
N GLY A 6 46.99 -39.01 -16.54
CA GLY A 6 46.52 -40.00 -17.54
C GLY A 6 45.06 -40.40 -17.30
N VAL A 7 44.16 -40.09 -18.25
CA VAL A 7 42.71 -40.44 -18.22
C VAL A 7 42.47 -41.64 -19.16
N PRO A 8 41.42 -42.48 -18.99
CA PRO A 8 40.35 -42.42 -20.02
C PRO A 8 38.90 -42.76 -19.57
N LYS A 9 37.95 -42.05 -20.21
CA LYS A 9 36.60 -42.43 -20.72
C LYS A 9 35.62 -43.36 -19.96
N ALA A 10 34.35 -42.94 -19.99
CA ALA A 10 33.15 -43.72 -19.66
C ALA A 10 32.58 -44.53 -20.85
N PRO A 11 31.52 -45.33 -20.62
CA PRO A 11 30.42 -45.40 -21.58
C PRO A 11 29.01 -45.17 -20.98
N SER A 12 28.04 -44.96 -21.88
CA SER A 12 26.64 -44.58 -21.64
C SER A 12 25.71 -45.76 -21.33
N ALA A 13 24.68 -45.52 -20.52
CA ALA A 13 23.41 -46.26 -20.61
C ALA A 13 22.20 -45.33 -20.40
N LYS A 14 21.35 -45.20 -21.42
CA LYS A 14 20.00 -44.61 -21.31
C LYS A 14 19.00 -45.73 -21.02
N TRP A 15 18.10 -45.52 -20.06
CA TRP A 15 16.78 -46.14 -20.09
C TRP A 15 15.71 -45.10 -19.74
N GLN A 16 14.82 -44.85 -20.70
CA GLN A 16 13.61 -44.06 -20.50
C GLN A 16 12.51 -45.00 -20.00
N ALA A 17 11.83 -44.64 -18.91
CA ALA A 17 10.59 -45.26 -18.49
C ALA A 17 9.44 -44.25 -18.64
N THR A 18 8.36 -44.68 -19.27
CA THR A 18 7.32 -43.82 -19.82
C THR A 18 6.24 -43.41 -18.82
N LEU A 19 5.93 -42.12 -18.76
CA LEU A 19 4.72 -41.60 -18.14
C LEU A 19 3.48 -42.08 -18.89
N ARG A 20 2.67 -42.96 -18.26
CA ARG A 20 1.26 -43.17 -18.64
C ARG A 20 0.36 -43.03 -17.42
N ARG A 21 -0.41 -41.93 -17.40
CA ARG A 21 -1.51 -41.64 -16.48
C ARG A 21 -2.48 -42.83 -16.40
N ALA A 22 -2.63 -43.42 -15.21
CA ALA A 22 -3.76 -44.29 -14.90
C ALA A 22 -4.93 -43.45 -14.35
N ARG A 23 -6.15 -43.65 -14.87
CA ARG A 23 -7.38 -43.10 -14.28
C ARG A 23 -7.77 -43.92 -13.05
N PRO A 24 -8.34 -43.32 -11.99
CA PRO A 24 -9.00 -44.07 -10.94
C PRO A 24 -10.28 -44.71 -11.50
N ARG A 25 -10.56 -45.96 -11.10
CA ARG A 25 -11.80 -46.66 -11.46
C ARG A 25 -12.48 -47.15 -10.18
N ALA A 26 -13.62 -46.56 -9.86
CA ALA A 26 -14.49 -47.05 -8.80
C ALA A 26 -15.38 -48.20 -9.32
N ALA A 27 -15.74 -49.13 -8.44
CA ALA A 27 -17.10 -49.64 -8.22
C ALA A 27 -17.10 -51.02 -7.53
N ALA A 28 -17.52 -51.07 -6.27
CA ALA A 28 -18.19 -52.22 -5.67
C ALA A 28 -19.09 -51.71 -4.54
N GLY A 29 -20.40 -51.84 -4.68
CA GLY A 29 -21.36 -51.41 -3.66
C GLY A 29 -22.81 -51.71 -4.07
N LYS A 30 -23.62 -52.08 -3.08
CA LYS A 30 -25.10 -52.18 -3.03
C LYS A 30 -25.48 -52.85 -1.69
N PRO A 31 -26.73 -52.74 -1.19
CA PRO A 31 -27.66 -51.59 -1.24
C PRO A 31 -28.34 -51.32 0.13
N GLY A 32 -29.17 -50.26 0.26
CA GLY A 32 -30.16 -50.16 1.36
C GLY A 32 -30.43 -48.76 1.93
N GLU A 33 -31.20 -47.95 1.19
CA GLU A 33 -32.25 -47.00 1.60
C GLU A 33 -32.22 -46.37 3.03
N SER A 34 -32.44 -45.06 3.20
CA SER A 34 -33.52 -44.26 2.60
C SER A 34 -33.21 -42.75 2.62
N GLY A 35 -33.80 -41.98 1.69
CA GLY A 35 -33.34 -40.64 1.32
C GLY A 35 -33.84 -39.46 2.16
N GLN A 36 -33.03 -38.40 2.22
CA GLN A 36 -33.47 -37.06 2.60
C GLN A 36 -33.84 -36.25 1.35
N ALA A 37 -34.91 -35.45 1.44
CA ALA A 37 -35.22 -34.39 0.49
C ALA A 37 -35.50 -33.08 1.24
N GLN A 38 -34.65 -32.08 1.03
CA GLN A 38 -34.91 -30.72 1.51
C GLN A 38 -35.53 -29.86 0.40
N ARG A 39 -36.71 -29.30 0.74
CA ARG A 39 -37.26 -27.98 0.33
C ARG A 39 -36.97 -27.45 -1.09
N LYS A 40 -38.05 -27.22 -1.83
CA LYS A 40 -38.25 -25.95 -2.54
C LYS A 40 -39.62 -25.33 -2.20
N THR A 41 -39.67 -24.01 -2.29
CA THR A 41 -40.78 -23.14 -1.88
C THR A 41 -41.79 -22.89 -3.00
N GLY A 42 -43.04 -22.65 -2.59
CA GLY A 42 -43.93 -21.70 -3.28
C GLY A 42 -45.07 -22.28 -4.10
N GLN A 43 -46.29 -22.14 -3.59
CA GLN A 43 -47.45 -21.71 -4.39
C GLN A 43 -48.55 -21.13 -3.48
N GLN A 44 -49.21 -20.08 -3.97
CA GLN A 44 -50.36 -19.43 -3.32
C GLN A 44 -51.65 -20.19 -3.66
N ALA A 45 -52.63 -20.18 -2.75
CA ALA A 45 -54.04 -20.42 -3.08
C ALA A 45 -54.94 -19.54 -2.21
N LYS A 46 -56.07 -19.11 -2.77
CA LYS A 46 -56.97 -18.06 -2.27
C LYS A 46 -58.26 -18.67 -1.70
N ALA A 47 -58.89 -18.02 -0.73
CA ALA A 47 -60.12 -18.49 -0.05
C ALA A 47 -61.36 -18.55 -0.96
N PRO A 48 -62.38 -19.36 -0.60
CA PRO A 48 -63.56 -18.89 0.19
C PRO A 48 -63.94 -19.85 1.36
N ALA A 49 -64.85 -19.60 2.33
CA ALA A 49 -65.69 -18.45 2.72
C ALA A 49 -66.06 -18.52 4.26
N LEU A 50 -67.00 -17.68 4.71
CA LEU A 50 -67.72 -17.65 6.00
C LEU A 50 -69.21 -18.07 5.77
N PRO A 51 -70.13 -18.25 6.77
CA PRO A 51 -70.16 -17.74 8.17
C PRO A 51 -70.66 -18.83 9.19
N PRO A 52 -71.21 -18.54 10.40
CA PRO A 52 -71.27 -17.31 11.20
C PRO A 52 -70.70 -17.44 12.65
N GLY A 53 -70.58 -16.33 13.37
CA GLY A 53 -70.54 -16.34 14.86
C GLY A 53 -71.97 -16.43 15.44
N PRO A 54 -72.13 -16.84 16.72
CA PRO A 54 -71.96 -15.85 17.80
C PRO A 54 -71.37 -16.38 19.13
N GLU A 55 -70.99 -15.43 19.99
CA GLU A 55 -71.11 -15.39 21.46
C GLU A 55 -70.90 -16.67 22.32
N SER A 56 -69.82 -16.68 23.13
CA SER A 56 -69.90 -16.70 24.62
C SER A 56 -68.49 -16.89 25.25
N ALA A 57 -67.78 -15.80 25.53
CA ALA A 57 -66.46 -15.84 26.13
C ALA A 57 -66.52 -15.72 27.68
N THR A 58 -66.58 -16.85 28.39
CA THR A 58 -66.17 -16.96 29.81
C THR A 58 -65.80 -18.38 30.27
N GLY A 59 -66.25 -19.44 29.59
CA GLY A 59 -65.93 -20.84 29.98
C GLY A 59 -64.59 -21.40 29.45
N SER A 60 -64.22 -21.10 28.20
CA SER A 60 -63.18 -21.86 27.48
C SER A 60 -61.72 -21.47 27.79
N ALA A 61 -61.47 -20.31 28.42
CA ALA A 61 -60.12 -19.83 28.69
C ALA A 61 -59.40 -20.63 29.79
N ALA A 62 -60.11 -20.95 30.88
CA ALA A 62 -59.58 -21.74 31.99
C ALA A 62 -59.34 -23.21 31.57
N GLU A 63 -60.26 -23.78 30.78
CA GLU A 63 -60.12 -25.13 30.22
C GLU A 63 -58.96 -25.21 29.22
N GLY A 64 -58.80 -24.21 28.35
CA GLY A 64 -57.66 -24.10 27.44
C GLY A 64 -56.31 -23.96 28.17
N GLN A 65 -56.28 -23.21 29.27
CA GLN A 65 -55.11 -23.11 30.15
C GLN A 65 -54.80 -24.44 30.85
N ALA A 66 -55.81 -25.12 31.41
CA ALA A 66 -55.66 -26.43 32.03
C ALA A 66 -55.18 -27.49 31.02
N ALA A 67 -55.76 -27.54 29.82
CA ALA A 67 -55.32 -28.40 28.73
C ALA A 67 -53.87 -28.12 28.33
N THR A 68 -53.45 -26.85 28.27
CA THR A 68 -52.06 -26.46 27.98
C THR A 68 -51.11 -26.93 29.09
N VAL A 69 -51.48 -26.78 30.37
CA VAL A 69 -50.69 -27.27 31.51
C VAL A 69 -50.54 -28.80 31.46
N ILE A 70 -51.63 -29.53 31.19
CA ILE A 70 -51.63 -31.00 31.04
C ILE A 70 -50.76 -31.44 29.86
N GLN A 71 -50.88 -30.79 28.70
CA GLN A 71 -50.05 -31.07 27.52
C GLN A 71 -48.56 -30.78 27.79
N CYS A 72 -48.24 -29.69 28.48
CA CYS A 72 -46.88 -29.37 28.90
C CYS A 72 -46.33 -30.41 29.89
N ALA A 73 -47.14 -30.85 30.87
CA ALA A 73 -46.77 -31.88 31.82
C ALA A 73 -46.51 -33.23 31.12
N LEU A 74 -47.40 -33.64 30.21
CA LEU A 74 -47.27 -34.87 29.43
C LEU A 74 -46.03 -34.85 28.51
N ARG A 75 -45.77 -33.74 27.80
CA ARG A 75 -44.55 -33.57 26.99
C ARG A 75 -43.29 -33.64 27.84
N ARG A 76 -43.28 -33.01 29.03
CA ARG A 76 -42.15 -33.09 29.99
C ARG A 76 -41.96 -34.52 30.52
N PHE A 77 -43.04 -35.25 30.81
CA PHE A 77 -42.99 -36.64 31.25
C PHE A 77 -42.42 -37.56 30.16
N LEU A 78 -42.93 -37.46 28.93
CA LEU A 78 -42.44 -38.24 27.78
C LEU A 78 -40.96 -37.94 27.48
N ALA A 79 -40.55 -36.67 27.52
CA ALA A 79 -39.15 -36.28 27.35
C ALA A 79 -38.23 -36.84 28.46
N ARG A 80 -38.70 -36.87 29.71
CA ARG A 80 -37.96 -37.51 30.83
C ARG A 80 -37.86 -39.03 30.65
N LYS A 81 -38.94 -39.69 30.20
CA LYS A 81 -38.96 -41.14 29.94
C LYS A 81 -38.00 -41.51 28.80
N GLU A 82 -38.01 -40.75 27.70
CA GLU A 82 -37.11 -40.93 26.57
C GLU A 82 -35.64 -40.65 26.93
N LEU A 83 -35.37 -39.62 27.74
CA LEU A 83 -34.03 -39.34 28.27
C LEU A 83 -33.54 -40.47 29.19
N ALA A 84 -34.43 -41.04 30.01
CA ALA A 84 -34.10 -42.20 30.85
C ALA A 84 -33.77 -43.43 29.99
N ARG A 85 -34.58 -43.73 28.96
CA ARG A 85 -34.32 -44.79 27.98
C ARG A 85 -32.93 -44.63 27.33
N ARG A 86 -32.63 -43.47 26.75
CA ARG A 86 -31.33 -43.20 26.11
C ARG A 86 -30.15 -43.29 27.08
N ARG A 87 -30.33 -42.87 28.34
CA ARG A 87 -29.30 -43.02 29.39
C ARG A 87 -29.06 -44.49 29.74
N GLN A 88 -30.09 -45.32 29.72
CA GLN A 88 -29.96 -46.75 29.91
C GLN A 88 -29.29 -47.41 28.70
N GLU A 89 -29.73 -47.12 27.48
CA GLU A 89 -29.11 -47.61 26.24
C GLU A 89 -27.62 -47.23 26.14
N HIS A 90 -27.25 -46.02 26.56
CA HIS A 90 -25.85 -45.59 26.63
C HIS A 90 -25.05 -46.33 27.72
N ARG A 91 -25.68 -46.71 28.84
CA ARG A 91 -25.02 -47.54 29.87
C ARG A 91 -24.82 -48.96 29.35
N GLU A 92 -25.86 -49.57 28.80
CA GLU A 92 -25.81 -50.91 28.21
C GLU A 92 -24.77 -50.96 27.07
N TYR A 93 -24.66 -49.92 26.24
CA TYR A 93 -23.60 -49.79 25.23
C TYR A 93 -22.20 -49.70 25.84
N LEU A 94 -22.01 -48.91 26.91
CA LEU A 94 -20.71 -48.83 27.60
C LEU A 94 -20.34 -50.15 28.28
N GLU A 95 -21.29 -50.83 28.92
CA GLU A 95 -21.10 -52.15 29.56
C GLU A 95 -20.78 -53.23 28.51
N GLN A 96 -21.45 -53.21 27.36
CA GLN A 96 -21.12 -54.06 26.21
C GLN A 96 -19.71 -53.76 25.68
N MET A 97 -19.34 -52.49 25.54
CA MET A 97 -18.00 -52.11 25.10
C MET A 97 -16.92 -52.52 26.10
N GLU A 98 -17.15 -52.35 27.40
CA GLU A 98 -16.21 -52.80 28.44
C GLU A 98 -16.07 -54.32 28.44
N LYS A 99 -17.17 -55.07 28.24
CA LYS A 99 -17.14 -56.53 28.08
C LYS A 99 -16.33 -56.94 26.85
N LEU A 100 -16.58 -56.33 25.70
CA LEU A 100 -15.83 -56.57 24.46
C LEU A 100 -14.34 -56.23 24.61
N GLN A 101 -14.00 -55.15 25.33
CA GLN A 101 -12.62 -54.80 25.63
C GLN A 101 -11.94 -55.86 26.51
N ARG A 102 -12.61 -56.37 27.55
CA ARG A 102 -12.09 -57.47 28.38
C ARG A 102 -11.92 -58.76 27.58
N GLU A 103 -12.89 -59.12 26.74
CA GLU A 103 -12.81 -60.29 25.87
C GLU A 103 -11.62 -60.20 24.90
N VAL A 104 -11.46 -59.06 24.21
CA VAL A 104 -10.31 -58.83 23.30
C VAL A 104 -8.97 -58.80 24.05
N ALA A 105 -8.92 -58.19 25.23
CA ALA A 105 -7.71 -58.17 26.07
C ALA A 105 -7.35 -59.57 26.62
N SER A 106 -8.32 -60.48 26.75
CA SER A 106 -8.09 -61.87 27.19
C SER A 106 -7.57 -62.80 26.09
N LEU A 107 -7.46 -62.34 24.84
CA LEU A 107 -6.90 -63.12 23.74
C LEU A 107 -5.36 -63.19 23.88
N ASP A 108 -4.81 -64.40 24.01
CA ASP A 108 -3.36 -64.64 24.07
C ASP A 108 -2.59 -64.01 22.88
N ALA A 109 -3.23 -63.94 21.70
CA ALA A 109 -2.66 -63.26 20.54
C ALA A 109 -2.44 -61.75 20.77
N VAL A 110 -3.37 -61.09 21.48
CA VAL A 110 -3.26 -59.66 21.83
C VAL A 110 -2.24 -59.48 22.96
N ALA A 111 -2.26 -60.34 23.98
CA ALA A 111 -1.29 -60.31 25.07
C ALA A 111 0.15 -60.51 24.55
N SER A 112 0.36 -61.46 23.64
CA SER A 112 1.66 -61.72 23.00
C SER A 112 2.16 -60.54 22.17
N VAL A 113 1.30 -59.89 21.38
CA VAL A 113 1.64 -58.67 20.63
C VAL A 113 2.00 -57.51 21.57
N LEU A 114 1.29 -57.33 22.68
CA LEU A 114 1.59 -56.26 23.65
C LEU A 114 2.88 -56.53 24.44
N GLN A 115 3.18 -57.79 24.78
CA GLN A 115 4.43 -58.16 25.48
C GLN A 115 5.66 -58.11 24.57
N SER A 116 5.49 -58.35 23.27
CA SER A 116 6.56 -58.21 22.26
C SER A 116 6.68 -56.80 21.67
N TRP A 117 5.84 -55.86 22.10
CA TRP A 117 5.87 -54.47 21.62
C TRP A 117 7.04 -53.70 22.25
N ASP A 118 8.09 -53.47 21.45
CA ASP A 118 9.20 -52.61 21.86
C ASP A 118 8.81 -51.12 21.77
N LEU A 119 8.45 -50.55 22.93
CA LEU A 119 8.17 -49.13 23.08
C LEU A 119 9.37 -48.25 22.68
N SER A 120 10.61 -48.72 22.91
CA SER A 120 11.82 -47.95 22.62
C SER A 120 12.02 -47.76 21.11
N LEU A 121 11.65 -48.75 20.29
CA LEU A 121 11.64 -48.64 18.83
C LEU A 121 10.62 -47.60 18.35
N THR A 122 9.42 -47.59 18.93
CA THR A 122 8.39 -46.58 18.60
C THR A 122 8.79 -45.17 19.05
N GLU A 123 9.39 -45.03 20.24
CA GLU A 123 9.95 -43.75 20.70
C GLU A 123 11.08 -43.25 19.81
N ALA A 124 12.01 -44.12 19.41
CA ALA A 124 13.10 -43.78 18.51
C ALA A 124 12.59 -43.32 17.14
N MET A 125 11.56 -43.97 16.60
CA MET A 125 10.93 -43.57 15.34
C MET A 125 10.20 -42.22 15.46
N LEU A 126 9.50 -41.96 16.58
CA LEU A 126 8.87 -40.66 16.85
C LEU A 126 9.92 -39.55 16.96
N ARG A 127 10.98 -39.75 17.76
CA ARG A 127 12.11 -38.80 17.90
C ARG A 127 12.77 -38.50 16.54
N ASN A 128 12.94 -39.50 15.68
CA ASN A 128 13.48 -39.30 14.33
C ASN A 128 12.53 -38.49 13.43
N MET A 129 11.22 -38.75 13.47
CA MET A 129 10.23 -37.96 12.71
C MET A 129 10.14 -36.52 13.22
N GLU A 130 10.24 -36.29 14.53
CA GLU A 130 10.28 -34.95 15.12
C GLU A 130 11.55 -34.21 14.75
N ALA A 131 12.71 -34.86 14.80
CA ALA A 131 13.99 -34.31 14.36
C ALA A 131 13.97 -33.95 12.87
N GLU A 132 13.38 -34.77 11.99
CA GLU A 132 13.18 -34.41 10.59
C GLU A 132 12.22 -33.23 10.40
N ARG A 133 11.09 -33.19 11.14
CA ARG A 133 10.16 -32.05 11.09
C ARG A 133 10.84 -30.76 11.52
N GLN A 134 11.65 -30.80 12.59
CA GLN A 134 12.44 -29.66 13.07
C GLN A 134 13.50 -29.23 12.06
N ARG A 135 14.23 -30.16 11.44
CA ARG A 135 15.19 -29.84 10.37
C ARG A 135 14.51 -29.16 9.18
N ARG A 136 13.41 -29.73 8.66
CA ARG A 136 12.63 -29.14 7.56
C ARG A 136 12.06 -27.77 7.92
N ALA A 137 11.64 -27.56 9.17
CA ALA A 137 11.19 -26.25 9.64
C ALA A 137 12.36 -25.23 9.69
N GLN A 138 13.52 -25.61 10.23
CA GLN A 138 14.71 -24.75 10.25
C GLN A 138 15.23 -24.43 8.84
N GLU A 139 15.19 -25.38 7.91
CA GLU A 139 15.52 -25.17 6.50
C GLU A 139 14.51 -24.25 5.82
N ALA A 140 13.21 -24.41 6.09
CA ALA A 140 12.17 -23.52 5.57
C ALA A 140 12.33 -22.08 6.09
N GLU A 141 12.59 -21.87 7.40
CA GLU A 141 12.85 -20.54 7.94
C GLU A 141 14.12 -19.91 7.36
N ARG A 142 15.22 -20.68 7.25
CA ARG A 142 16.46 -20.19 6.59
C ARG A 142 16.23 -19.80 5.13
N ASN A 143 15.41 -20.55 4.40
CA ASN A 143 15.06 -20.23 3.02
C ASN A 143 14.22 -18.95 2.94
N LYS A 144 13.17 -18.81 3.77
CA LYS A 144 12.37 -17.57 3.88
C LYS A 144 13.24 -16.36 4.20
N GLU A 145 14.13 -16.47 5.19
CA GLU A 145 15.08 -15.41 5.55
C GLU A 145 15.98 -15.03 4.37
N ALA A 146 16.50 -16.01 3.64
CA ALA A 146 17.37 -15.79 2.49
C ALA A 146 16.62 -15.11 1.33
N GLU A 147 15.37 -15.49 1.08
CA GLU A 147 14.47 -14.86 0.11
C GLU A 147 14.14 -13.42 0.52
N ALA A 148 13.74 -13.18 1.76
CA ALA A 148 13.48 -11.84 2.29
C ALA A 148 14.72 -10.93 2.21
N LYS A 149 15.91 -11.44 2.56
CA LYS A 149 17.19 -10.72 2.42
C LYS A 149 17.48 -10.38 0.95
N ARG A 150 17.28 -11.34 0.03
CA ARG A 150 17.45 -11.15 -1.42
C ARG A 150 16.51 -10.07 -1.98
N MET A 151 15.24 -10.04 -1.56
CA MET A 151 14.28 -9.06 -2.07
C MET A 151 14.51 -7.65 -1.51
N ASN A 152 14.88 -7.53 -0.23
CA ASN A 152 15.32 -6.25 0.32
C ASN A 152 16.55 -5.70 -0.43
N LEU A 153 17.53 -6.54 -0.75
CA LEU A 153 18.68 -6.14 -1.57
C LEU A 153 18.28 -5.71 -2.99
N LYS A 154 17.34 -6.43 -3.65
CA LYS A 154 16.78 -6.05 -4.96
C LYS A 154 16.14 -4.66 -4.91
N VAL A 155 15.32 -4.37 -3.90
CA VAL A 155 14.68 -3.04 -3.73
C VAL A 155 15.72 -1.94 -3.46
N GLN A 156 16.74 -2.21 -2.63
CA GLN A 156 17.82 -1.25 -2.38
C GLN A 156 18.66 -0.96 -3.63
N GLN A 157 18.90 -1.96 -4.48
CA GLN A 157 19.62 -1.77 -5.74
C GLN A 157 18.79 -0.93 -6.72
N LEU A 158 17.53 -1.28 -6.95
CA LEU A 158 16.62 -0.54 -7.84
C LEU A 158 16.40 0.91 -7.37
N ALA A 159 16.42 1.17 -6.06
CA ALA A 159 16.36 2.52 -5.51
C ALA A 159 17.60 3.36 -5.86
N LYS A 160 18.80 2.76 -5.86
CA LYS A 160 20.04 3.43 -6.30
C LYS A 160 20.05 3.69 -7.80
N GLU A 161 19.57 2.74 -8.59
CA GLU A 161 19.43 2.89 -10.05
C GLU A 161 18.43 4.00 -10.39
N GLN A 162 17.26 4.04 -9.73
CA GLN A 162 16.29 5.13 -9.88
C GLN A 162 16.89 6.49 -9.50
N GLN A 163 17.64 6.60 -8.41
CA GLN A 163 18.34 7.83 -8.01
C GLN A 163 19.40 8.26 -9.05
N GLN A 164 20.10 7.33 -9.69
CA GLN A 164 21.09 7.61 -10.74
C GLN A 164 20.43 8.15 -12.00
N CYS A 165 19.42 7.45 -12.55
CA CYS A 165 18.66 7.93 -13.71
C CYS A 165 18.04 9.31 -13.46
N HIS A 166 17.59 9.55 -12.23
CA HIS A 166 17.03 10.84 -11.82
C HIS A 166 18.06 11.98 -11.84
N LYS A 167 19.28 11.72 -11.37
CA LYS A 167 20.40 12.66 -11.38
C LYS A 167 20.85 12.98 -12.82
N GLU A 168 20.90 11.99 -13.69
CA GLU A 168 21.21 12.17 -15.11
C GLU A 168 20.14 13.01 -15.83
N LEU A 169 18.85 12.74 -15.55
CA LEU A 169 17.74 13.54 -16.05
C LEU A 169 17.83 15.01 -15.58
N GLN A 170 18.15 15.26 -14.31
CA GLN A 170 18.36 16.61 -13.79
C GLN A 170 19.53 17.32 -14.50
N GLN A 171 20.64 16.61 -14.78
CA GLN A 171 21.77 17.16 -15.53
C GLN A 171 21.38 17.52 -16.98
N ALA A 172 20.58 16.68 -17.64
CA ALA A 172 20.09 16.94 -18.99
C ALA A 172 19.16 18.17 -19.06
N TYR A 173 18.29 18.38 -18.06
CA TYR A 173 17.48 19.61 -17.96
C TYR A 173 18.36 20.87 -17.80
N CYS A 174 19.42 20.81 -16.99
CA CYS A 174 20.38 21.91 -16.86
C CYS A 174 21.11 22.23 -18.17
N GLU A 175 21.53 21.20 -18.93
CA GLU A 175 22.18 21.38 -20.24
C GLU A 175 21.19 21.92 -21.30
N LEU A 176 19.95 21.42 -21.33
CA LEU A 176 18.90 21.96 -22.20
C LEU A 176 18.65 23.45 -21.91
N SER A 177 18.50 23.83 -20.64
CA SER A 177 18.37 25.22 -20.22
C SER A 177 19.56 26.06 -20.70
N ARG A 178 20.79 25.54 -20.58
CA ARG A 178 21.99 26.20 -21.10
C ARG A 178 21.89 26.43 -22.62
N ARG A 179 21.52 25.41 -23.41
CA ARG A 179 21.39 25.52 -24.88
C ARG A 179 20.35 26.54 -25.32
N VAL A 180 19.22 26.63 -24.61
CA VAL A 180 18.23 27.71 -24.81
C VAL A 180 18.90 29.08 -24.62
N THR A 181 19.58 29.31 -23.49
CA THR A 181 20.25 30.62 -23.28
C THR A 181 21.42 30.91 -24.24
N GLU A 182 22.04 29.89 -24.84
CA GLU A 182 23.06 30.05 -25.88
C GLU A 182 22.43 30.45 -27.22
N HIS A 183 21.28 29.86 -27.56
CA HIS A 183 20.48 30.23 -28.73
C HIS A 183 19.92 31.65 -28.62
N ASP A 184 19.27 32.01 -27.51
CA ASP A 184 18.72 33.36 -27.29
C ASP A 184 19.78 34.46 -27.50
N LYS A 185 21.00 34.23 -26.99
CA LYS A 185 22.15 35.14 -27.18
C LYS A 185 22.64 35.18 -28.62
N CYS A 186 22.54 34.09 -29.36
CA CYS A 186 22.89 34.03 -30.79
C CYS A 186 21.86 34.78 -31.65
N GLU A 187 20.57 34.69 -31.33
CA GLU A 187 19.51 35.45 -32.00
C GLU A 187 19.62 36.95 -31.71
N GLN A 188 19.72 37.34 -30.43
CA GLN A 188 19.88 38.74 -30.00
C GLN A 188 21.09 39.46 -30.62
N ARG A 189 22.13 38.70 -30.98
CA ARG A 189 23.36 39.22 -31.60
C ARG A 189 23.42 39.01 -33.12
N HIS A 190 22.35 38.49 -33.73
CA HIS A 190 22.26 38.16 -35.16
C HIS A 190 23.48 37.38 -35.71
N MET A 191 24.00 36.43 -34.91
CA MET A 191 25.31 35.80 -35.13
C MET A 191 25.36 34.78 -36.30
N GLY A 192 24.34 34.70 -37.15
CA GLY A 192 24.26 33.79 -38.32
C GLY A 192 24.28 32.29 -38.01
N LYS A 193 24.28 31.89 -36.73
CA LYS A 193 24.40 30.50 -36.26
C LYS A 193 23.13 29.96 -35.59
N ALA A 194 21.99 30.62 -35.81
CA ALA A 194 20.71 30.27 -35.19
C ALA A 194 20.29 28.82 -35.49
N GLU A 195 20.46 28.35 -36.73
CA GLU A 195 20.13 26.97 -37.13
C GLU A 195 20.93 25.91 -36.35
N LEU A 196 22.22 26.15 -36.13
CA LEU A 196 23.10 25.25 -35.37
C LEU A 196 22.75 25.23 -33.88
N THR A 197 22.40 26.38 -33.29
CA THR A 197 21.97 26.44 -31.88
C THR A 197 20.57 25.87 -31.67
N LEU A 198 19.65 26.03 -32.63
CA LEU A 198 18.35 25.34 -32.66
C LEU A 198 18.50 23.82 -32.76
N GLN A 199 19.44 23.33 -33.57
CA GLN A 199 19.69 21.88 -33.63
C GLN A 199 20.24 21.35 -32.30
N ALA A 200 21.16 22.09 -31.67
CA ALA A 200 21.67 21.72 -30.34
C ALA A 200 20.59 21.73 -29.24
N ILE A 201 19.56 22.58 -29.35
CA ILE A 201 18.36 22.50 -28.50
C ILE A 201 17.60 21.21 -28.77
N LYS A 202 17.25 20.91 -30.03
CA LYS A 202 16.50 19.69 -30.40
C LYS A 202 17.21 18.41 -29.95
N ASP A 203 18.53 18.36 -30.08
CA ASP A 203 19.34 17.22 -29.64
C ASP A 203 19.30 17.07 -28.10
N ALA A 204 19.34 18.19 -27.36
CA ALA A 204 19.20 18.20 -25.90
C ALA A 204 17.78 17.87 -25.43
N GLU A 205 16.75 18.35 -26.13
CA GLU A 205 15.34 17.98 -25.91
C GLU A 205 15.17 16.47 -26.07
N ALA A 206 15.65 15.90 -27.19
CA ALA A 206 15.59 14.45 -27.44
C ALA A 206 16.31 13.63 -26.36
N GLN A 207 17.43 14.13 -25.83
CA GLN A 207 18.16 13.48 -24.74
C GLN A 207 17.40 13.56 -23.40
N VAL A 208 16.78 14.70 -23.07
CA VAL A 208 15.88 14.83 -21.91
C VAL A 208 14.70 13.87 -22.04
N ASP A 209 14.08 13.82 -23.21
CA ASP A 209 12.94 12.96 -23.52
C ASP A 209 13.30 11.47 -23.39
N ARG A 210 14.51 11.08 -23.80
CA ARG A 210 15.04 9.73 -23.62
C ARG A 210 15.24 9.41 -22.14
N LEU A 211 15.99 10.23 -21.41
CA LEU A 211 16.30 10.03 -20.00
C LEU A 211 15.03 10.04 -19.13
N ARG A 212 14.02 10.82 -19.49
CA ARG A 212 12.70 10.83 -18.83
C ARG A 212 12.02 9.46 -18.93
N ARG A 213 12.04 8.83 -20.10
CA ARG A 213 11.49 7.46 -20.31
C ARG A 213 12.31 6.40 -19.57
N GLU A 214 13.63 6.58 -19.46
CA GLU A 214 14.51 5.68 -18.70
C GLU A 214 14.28 5.80 -17.19
N ALA A 215 14.17 7.02 -16.66
CA ALA A 215 13.83 7.29 -15.26
C ALA A 215 12.44 6.77 -14.87
N GLN A 216 11.43 6.93 -15.75
CA GLN A 216 10.09 6.37 -15.54
C GLN A 216 10.13 4.84 -15.43
N LYS A 217 10.85 4.16 -16.34
CA LYS A 217 11.01 2.69 -16.28
C LYS A 217 11.72 2.23 -15.00
N ALA A 218 12.68 3.00 -14.51
CA ALA A 218 13.35 2.71 -13.23
C ALA A 218 12.40 2.88 -12.04
N GLU A 219 11.56 3.93 -12.03
CA GLU A 219 10.52 4.13 -11.02
C GLU A 219 9.46 3.01 -11.05
N GLU A 220 8.98 2.62 -12.22
CA GLU A 220 8.06 1.49 -12.41
C GLU A 220 8.66 0.16 -11.93
N SER A 221 9.94 -0.10 -12.25
CA SER A 221 10.65 -1.31 -11.82
C SER A 221 10.83 -1.37 -10.29
N LEU A 222 11.15 -0.23 -9.67
CA LEU A 222 11.24 -0.09 -8.22
C LEU A 222 9.86 -0.25 -7.55
N ALA A 223 8.80 0.32 -8.14
CA ALA A 223 7.44 0.18 -7.64
C ALA A 223 6.97 -1.28 -7.67
N MET A 224 7.23 -2.00 -8.78
CA MET A 224 6.94 -3.44 -8.88
C MET A 224 7.72 -4.27 -7.87
N ALA A 225 9.03 -4.00 -7.66
CA ALA A 225 9.81 -4.73 -6.66
C ALA A 225 9.36 -4.45 -5.21
N ARG A 226 8.86 -3.23 -4.93
CA ARG A 226 8.22 -2.90 -3.64
C ARG A 226 6.87 -3.61 -3.47
N LEU A 227 6.10 -3.78 -4.55
CA LEU A 227 4.85 -4.54 -4.54
C LEU A 227 5.11 -6.03 -4.28
N GLU A 228 6.05 -6.64 -5.01
CA GLU A 228 6.49 -8.04 -4.78
C GLU A 228 6.90 -8.30 -3.33
N LEU A 229 7.61 -7.34 -2.71
CA LEU A 229 8.03 -7.43 -1.30
C LEU A 229 6.82 -7.42 -0.36
N ARG A 230 5.86 -6.51 -0.58
CA ARG A 230 4.63 -6.37 0.22
C ARG A 230 3.71 -7.58 0.14
N GLU A 231 3.52 -8.14 -1.06
CA GLU A 231 2.70 -9.34 -1.26
C GLU A 231 3.24 -10.56 -0.49
N GLN A 232 4.56 -10.61 -0.26
CA GLN A 232 5.22 -11.69 0.45
C GLN A 232 5.38 -11.47 1.96
N THR A 233 5.42 -10.22 2.45
CA THR A 233 5.48 -9.97 3.91
C THR A 233 4.13 -10.13 4.62
N GLN A 234 3.01 -10.20 3.88
CA GLN A 234 1.68 -10.57 4.37
C GLN A 234 1.21 -9.93 5.70
N GLU A 235 1.60 -8.69 5.98
CA GLU A 235 1.02 -7.88 7.05
C GLU A 235 1.11 -6.38 6.70
N GLY A 236 -0.05 -5.72 6.67
CA GLY A 236 -0.20 -4.29 6.43
C GLY A 236 -0.22 -3.87 4.96
N GLU A 237 -1.32 -3.22 4.53
CA GLU A 237 -1.19 -2.14 3.56
C GLU A 237 -0.29 -1.09 4.22
N GLU A 238 0.98 -1.05 3.85
CA GLU A 238 1.87 0.05 4.21
C GLU A 238 1.43 1.28 3.41
N GLU A 239 0.37 1.90 3.91
CA GLU A 239 -0.27 3.08 3.36
C GLU A 239 0.81 4.15 3.21
N ALA A 240 1.06 4.56 1.96
CA ALA A 240 2.13 5.50 1.65
C ALA A 240 1.98 6.76 2.53
N PRO A 241 3.00 7.12 3.33
CA PRO A 241 2.82 8.12 4.39
C PRO A 241 2.40 9.46 3.81
N GLY A 242 1.50 10.13 4.53
CA GLY A 242 0.95 11.44 4.18
C GLY A 242 -0.56 11.55 4.30
N LEU A 243 -1.04 12.79 4.23
CA LEU A 243 -2.46 13.10 4.18
C LEU A 243 -3.03 12.67 2.83
N LYS A 244 -4.07 11.85 2.82
CA LYS A 244 -4.78 11.47 1.59
C LYS A 244 -5.93 12.44 1.34
N CYS A 245 -6.08 12.88 0.10
CA CYS A 245 -7.20 13.73 -0.32
C CYS A 245 -7.55 13.48 -1.79
N GLN A 246 -8.77 13.81 -2.18
CA GLN A 246 -9.20 13.88 -3.57
C GLN A 246 -8.89 15.26 -4.17
N VAL A 247 -8.86 15.36 -5.51
CA VAL A 247 -8.65 16.65 -6.20
C VAL A 247 -9.70 17.70 -5.79
N THR A 248 -10.94 17.28 -5.54
CA THR A 248 -12.04 18.12 -5.04
C THR A 248 -11.82 18.66 -3.63
N GLU A 249 -11.01 17.98 -2.82
CA GLU A 249 -10.74 18.32 -1.42
C GLU A 249 -9.49 19.21 -1.26
N LEU A 250 -8.69 19.40 -2.33
CA LEU A 250 -7.44 20.17 -2.30
C LEU A 250 -7.60 21.59 -1.76
N HIS A 251 -8.72 22.26 -2.06
CA HIS A 251 -8.98 23.59 -1.53
C HIS A 251 -9.13 23.56 0.00
N ASP A 252 -9.89 22.61 0.54
CA ASP A 252 -10.15 22.51 1.97
C ASP A 252 -8.91 22.02 2.74
N VAL A 253 -8.14 21.09 2.16
CA VAL A 253 -6.90 20.59 2.75
C VAL A 253 -5.78 21.64 2.73
N LEU A 254 -5.56 22.32 1.61
CA LEU A 254 -4.40 23.23 1.47
C LEU A 254 -4.73 24.70 1.82
N MET A 255 -5.91 25.21 1.43
CA MET A 255 -6.27 26.63 1.56
C MET A 255 -7.08 26.95 2.81
N LYS A 256 -7.70 25.95 3.45
CA LYS A 256 -8.39 26.11 4.74
C LYS A 256 -7.71 25.36 5.88
N ASP A 257 -6.89 24.35 5.59
CA ASP A 257 -6.33 23.40 6.56
C ASP A 257 -7.42 22.83 7.47
N VAL A 258 -8.47 22.26 6.87
CA VAL A 258 -9.61 21.71 7.62
C VAL A 258 -9.14 20.61 8.56
N GLY A 259 -9.28 20.85 9.87
CA GLY A 259 -8.79 19.98 10.94
C GLY A 259 -7.35 20.27 11.39
N ASP A 260 -6.79 21.43 11.02
CA ASP A 260 -5.49 21.96 11.46
C ASP A 260 -4.32 20.97 11.26
N ARG A 261 -4.39 20.10 10.25
CA ARG A 261 -3.42 18.99 10.07
C ARG A 261 -2.05 19.48 9.61
N ILE A 262 -2.01 20.48 8.73
CA ILE A 262 -0.76 21.09 8.24
C ILE A 262 -0.17 22.02 9.32
N ARG A 263 -1.03 22.70 10.09
CA ARG A 263 -0.63 23.49 11.26
C ARG A 263 -0.03 22.62 12.35
N ALA A 264 -0.65 21.50 12.70
CA ALA A 264 -0.23 20.62 13.79
C ALA A 264 1.06 19.82 13.50
N ASP A 265 1.30 19.41 12.25
CA ASP A 265 2.56 18.77 11.84
C ASP A 265 3.73 19.78 11.78
N GLY A 266 3.44 21.05 11.46
CA GLY A 266 4.43 22.13 11.46
C GLY A 266 5.27 22.23 10.17
N ARG A 267 5.34 21.19 9.33
CA ARG A 267 6.03 21.25 8.04
C ARG A 267 5.15 21.83 6.93
N TRP A 268 5.75 22.26 5.83
CA TRP A 268 5.01 22.69 4.64
C TRP A 268 4.58 21.48 3.79
N PRO A 269 3.40 21.50 3.14
CA PRO A 269 2.91 20.36 2.38
C PRO A 269 3.66 20.15 1.06
N LEU A 270 3.97 18.89 0.77
CA LEU A 270 4.38 18.37 -0.53
C LEU A 270 3.19 17.65 -1.15
N VAL A 271 2.54 18.29 -2.13
CA VAL A 271 1.45 17.71 -2.90
C VAL A 271 2.01 16.72 -3.92
N ILE A 272 1.75 15.45 -3.69
CA ILE A 272 2.12 14.33 -4.55
C ILE A 272 0.91 14.00 -5.42
N ASP A 273 0.96 14.42 -6.68
CA ASP A 273 -0.09 14.18 -7.67
C ASP A 273 0.50 13.78 -9.03
N PRO A 274 0.56 12.47 -9.33
CA PRO A 274 1.04 11.97 -10.62
C PRO A 274 0.22 12.43 -11.82
N SER A 275 -1.04 12.83 -11.62
CA SER A 275 -1.93 13.28 -12.69
C SER A 275 -1.70 14.74 -13.12
N GLY A 276 -1.10 15.56 -12.25
CA GLY A 276 -0.92 17.00 -12.48
C GLY A 276 -2.19 17.84 -12.39
N GLN A 277 -3.32 17.26 -11.95
CA GLN A 277 -4.56 18.00 -11.67
C GLN A 277 -4.38 19.00 -10.52
N ALA A 278 -3.61 18.68 -9.49
CA ALA A 278 -3.31 19.56 -8.37
C ALA A 278 -2.45 20.77 -8.78
N ALA A 279 -1.45 20.54 -9.64
CA ALA A 279 -0.65 21.61 -10.25
C ALA A 279 -1.56 22.55 -11.07
N THR A 280 -2.48 21.98 -11.86
CA THR A 280 -3.46 22.72 -12.65
C THR A 280 -4.42 23.52 -11.76
N PHE A 281 -4.97 22.89 -10.72
CA PHE A 281 -5.83 23.52 -9.72
C PHE A 281 -5.14 24.73 -9.08
N LEU A 282 -3.91 24.58 -8.60
CA LEU A 282 -3.14 25.66 -7.94
C LEU A 282 -2.81 26.82 -8.89
N ARG A 283 -2.60 26.57 -10.20
CA ARG A 283 -2.44 27.64 -11.21
C ARG A 283 -3.70 28.48 -11.42
N TYR A 284 -4.89 27.92 -11.17
CA TYR A 284 -6.16 28.64 -11.22
C TYR A 284 -6.61 29.20 -9.85
N GLN A 285 -5.89 28.91 -8.77
CA GLN A 285 -6.05 29.61 -7.49
C GLN A 285 -5.19 30.88 -7.45
N ASP A 286 -5.50 31.81 -6.56
CA ASP A 286 -4.74 33.05 -6.37
C ASP A 286 -3.40 32.78 -5.65
N THR A 287 -2.43 32.24 -6.39
CA THR A 287 -1.12 31.82 -5.88
C THR A 287 0.03 32.48 -6.65
N ASN A 288 1.15 32.69 -5.96
CA ASN A 288 2.40 33.02 -6.61
C ASN A 288 3.06 31.71 -7.06
N TYR A 289 2.88 31.36 -8.34
CA TYR A 289 3.31 30.08 -8.89
C TYR A 289 4.69 30.17 -9.55
N LEU A 290 5.63 29.33 -9.09
CA LEU A 290 6.96 29.15 -9.67
C LEU A 290 7.10 27.72 -10.21
N ASP A 291 7.68 27.62 -11.41
CA ASP A 291 7.89 26.36 -12.12
C ASP A 291 9.38 26.03 -12.05
N ALA A 292 9.77 25.02 -11.27
CA ALA A 292 11.18 24.77 -10.98
C ALA A 292 11.95 24.27 -12.23
N VAL A 293 11.26 23.75 -13.25
CA VAL A 293 11.89 23.40 -14.54
C VAL A 293 12.20 24.67 -15.36
N ASN A 294 11.51 25.78 -15.12
CA ASN A 294 11.80 27.04 -15.81
C ASN A 294 12.95 27.79 -15.11
N PRO A 295 14.13 27.94 -15.75
CA PRO A 295 15.27 28.64 -15.17
C PRO A 295 14.95 30.09 -14.80
N ASP A 296 14.04 30.75 -15.52
CA ASP A 296 13.67 32.14 -15.26
C ASP A 296 12.83 32.30 -14.00
N HIS A 297 12.07 31.28 -13.63
CA HIS A 297 11.33 31.22 -12.37
C HIS A 297 12.26 30.90 -11.19
N LEU A 298 13.37 30.19 -11.43
CA LEU A 298 14.39 29.88 -10.43
C LEU A 298 15.50 30.93 -10.27
N ARG A 299 15.50 32.02 -11.04
CA ARG A 299 16.44 33.14 -10.81
C ARG A 299 16.23 33.67 -9.37
N PRO A 300 17.29 33.87 -8.55
CA PRO A 300 17.15 34.30 -7.17
C PRO A 300 16.23 35.53 -7.01
N GLU A 301 16.37 36.52 -7.88
CA GLU A 301 15.54 37.73 -7.84
C GLU A 301 14.05 37.47 -8.11
N ARG A 302 13.74 36.50 -8.98
CA ARG A 302 12.36 36.11 -9.27
C ARG A 302 11.75 35.38 -8.08
N ILE A 303 12.51 34.52 -7.41
CA ILE A 303 12.11 33.86 -6.16
C ILE A 303 11.88 34.89 -5.06
N ARG A 304 12.83 35.82 -4.85
CA ARG A 304 12.75 36.88 -3.82
C ARG A 304 11.48 37.72 -3.96
N LEU A 305 11.21 38.22 -5.17
CA LEU A 305 10.01 39.03 -5.43
C LEU A 305 8.72 38.21 -5.35
N ALA A 306 8.71 36.95 -5.79
CA ALA A 306 7.56 36.06 -5.63
C ALA A 306 7.26 35.77 -4.15
N LEU A 307 8.29 35.57 -3.32
CA LEU A 307 8.16 35.39 -1.88
C LEU A 307 7.67 36.66 -1.18
N LEU A 308 8.26 37.83 -1.47
CA LEU A 308 7.82 39.12 -0.93
C LEU A 308 6.37 39.44 -1.32
N GLY A 309 5.99 39.21 -2.58
CA GLY A 309 4.61 39.37 -3.03
C GLY A 309 3.65 38.42 -2.31
N ALA A 310 4.05 37.17 -2.08
CA ALA A 310 3.23 36.19 -1.36
C ALA A 310 3.02 36.60 0.10
N LEU A 311 4.09 37.00 0.79
CA LEU A 311 4.06 37.51 2.17
C LEU A 311 3.18 38.77 2.30
N ARG A 312 3.37 39.76 1.43
CA ARG A 312 2.63 41.05 1.45
C ARG A 312 1.12 40.86 1.29
N TYR A 313 0.70 39.94 0.42
CA TYR A 313 -0.70 39.70 0.12
C TYR A 313 -1.32 38.52 0.90
N GLY A 314 -0.53 37.76 1.67
CA GLY A 314 -0.98 36.54 2.35
C GLY A 314 -1.34 35.40 1.40
N LYS A 315 -0.76 35.40 0.20
CA LYS A 315 -1.03 34.41 -0.86
C LYS A 315 -0.13 33.19 -0.70
N PRO A 316 -0.56 31.99 -1.14
CA PRO A 316 0.33 30.85 -1.22
C PRO A 316 1.44 31.05 -2.25
N LEU A 317 2.67 30.74 -1.88
CA LEU A 317 3.80 30.53 -2.79
C LEU A 317 3.86 29.05 -3.17
N VAL A 318 3.94 28.74 -4.46
CA VAL A 318 3.94 27.36 -4.97
C VAL A 318 5.22 27.10 -5.76
N PHE A 319 5.95 26.04 -5.43
CA PHE A 319 7.02 25.49 -6.25
C PHE A 319 6.57 24.18 -6.91
N ASP A 320 6.41 24.22 -8.23
CA ASP A 320 6.10 23.05 -9.06
C ASP A 320 7.40 22.38 -9.50
N LEU A 321 7.65 21.19 -8.95
CA LEU A 321 8.82 20.37 -9.23
C LEU A 321 8.63 19.49 -10.49
N ARG A 322 7.42 19.44 -11.07
CA ARG A 322 7.08 18.62 -12.24
C ARG A 322 7.37 17.13 -12.00
N GLU A 323 7.96 16.44 -12.98
CA GLU A 323 8.35 15.02 -12.91
C GLU A 323 9.77 14.80 -12.31
N VAL A 324 10.42 15.84 -11.77
CA VAL A 324 11.81 15.77 -11.28
C VAL A 324 11.89 16.28 -9.84
N ASP A 325 12.71 15.67 -8.99
CA ASP A 325 13.09 16.23 -7.70
C ASP A 325 14.07 17.41 -7.93
N LEU A 326 13.47 18.58 -8.07
CA LEU A 326 14.17 19.86 -8.10
C LEU A 326 14.20 20.52 -6.71
N PHE A 327 13.80 19.83 -5.63
CA PHE A 327 13.81 20.41 -4.28
C PHE A 327 15.22 20.85 -3.85
N PRO A 328 16.31 20.07 -4.07
CA PRO A 328 17.68 20.54 -3.82
C PRO A 328 18.13 21.68 -4.75
N ALA A 329 17.47 21.89 -5.90
CA ALA A 329 17.72 23.06 -6.74
C ALA A 329 17.01 24.30 -6.19
N VAL A 330 15.75 24.19 -5.75
CA VAL A 330 15.00 25.27 -5.10
C VAL A 330 15.71 25.74 -3.83
N GLN A 331 16.14 24.81 -2.96
CA GLN A 331 16.90 25.15 -1.74
C GLN A 331 18.17 25.95 -2.05
N ARG A 332 18.97 25.50 -3.04
CA ARG A 332 20.19 26.25 -3.45
C ARG A 332 19.89 27.63 -4.01
N GLN A 333 18.76 27.83 -4.70
CA GLN A 333 18.38 29.16 -5.21
C GLN A 333 17.83 30.07 -4.10
N LEU A 334 17.17 29.52 -3.08
CA LEU A 334 16.80 30.27 -1.87
C LEU A 334 18.06 30.75 -1.12
N GLU A 335 19.05 29.88 -0.91
CA GLU A 335 20.35 30.26 -0.33
C GLU A 335 21.11 31.31 -1.17
N ALA A 336 20.92 31.30 -2.49
CA ALA A 336 21.48 32.31 -3.40
C ALA A 336 20.73 33.67 -3.37
N VAL A 337 19.53 33.74 -2.79
CA VAL A 337 18.87 35.03 -2.46
C VAL A 337 19.52 35.63 -1.22
N GLN A 338 19.63 34.83 -0.16
CA GLN A 338 20.23 35.19 1.12
C GLN A 338 20.64 33.90 1.87
N PRO A 339 21.85 33.84 2.45
CA PRO A 339 22.27 32.69 3.26
C PRO A 339 21.31 32.42 4.43
N GLY A 340 20.94 31.16 4.62
CA GLY A 340 19.99 30.69 5.64
C GLY A 340 18.52 30.79 5.26
N LEU A 341 18.17 31.42 4.13
CA LEU A 341 16.77 31.63 3.74
C LEU A 341 16.00 30.32 3.53
N ALA A 342 16.64 29.26 3.05
CA ALA A 342 15.97 27.98 2.87
C ALA A 342 15.55 27.39 4.23
N GLU A 343 16.42 27.46 5.24
CA GLU A 343 16.08 27.00 6.60
C GLU A 343 15.00 27.89 7.23
N GLU A 344 15.15 29.23 7.20
CA GLU A 344 14.18 30.15 7.81
C GLU A 344 12.79 30.03 7.17
N LEU A 345 12.70 29.85 5.85
CA LEU A 345 11.44 29.68 5.16
C LEU A 345 10.81 28.30 5.47
N LEU A 346 11.60 27.22 5.41
CA LEU A 346 11.08 25.85 5.63
C LEU A 346 10.70 25.60 7.10
N SER A 347 11.42 26.19 8.05
CA SER A 347 11.11 26.15 9.49
C SER A 347 10.04 27.15 9.93
N ARG A 348 9.45 27.91 8.99
CA ARG A 348 8.49 29.02 9.20
C ARG A 348 9.05 30.24 9.96
N ARG A 349 10.29 30.19 10.47
CA ARG A 349 10.95 31.29 11.20
C ARG A 349 11.01 32.62 10.44
N LEU A 350 10.97 32.61 9.11
CA LEU A 350 10.91 33.85 8.32
C LEU A 350 9.69 34.73 8.67
N LEU A 351 8.62 34.13 9.21
CA LEU A 351 7.41 34.81 9.67
C LEU A 351 7.51 35.36 11.11
N ASP A 352 8.59 35.07 11.84
CA ASP A 352 8.78 35.51 13.22
C ASP A 352 9.20 36.99 13.26
N GLY A 353 8.24 37.86 13.55
CA GLY A 353 8.43 39.31 13.59
C GLY A 353 8.85 39.85 12.22
N ASP A 354 9.90 40.68 12.20
CA ASP A 354 10.33 41.42 11.02
C ASP A 354 11.45 40.76 10.19
N ARG A 355 11.71 39.45 10.37
CA ARG A 355 12.81 38.74 9.67
C ARG A 355 12.72 38.85 8.13
N TYR A 356 11.51 38.82 7.59
CA TYR A 356 11.26 39.01 6.15
C TYR A 356 11.75 40.36 5.61
N GLN A 357 11.94 41.39 6.46
CA GLN A 357 12.46 42.70 6.02
C GLN A 357 13.90 42.61 5.47
N SER A 358 14.68 41.58 5.84
CA SER A 358 16.02 41.34 5.28
C SER A 358 16.00 41.08 3.76
N LEU A 359 14.86 40.64 3.22
CA LEU A 359 14.68 40.40 1.79
C LEU A 359 14.35 41.67 1.00
N LEU A 360 14.00 42.78 1.65
CA LEU A 360 13.66 44.05 1.02
C LEU A 360 14.91 44.77 0.51
N ARG A 361 14.80 45.43 -0.65
CA ARG A 361 15.89 46.23 -1.24
C ARG A 361 15.44 47.68 -1.48
N PRO A 362 16.35 48.66 -1.38
CA PRO A 362 16.01 50.07 -1.60
C PRO A 362 15.38 50.38 -2.97
N ASN A 363 15.64 49.54 -3.97
CA ASN A 363 15.18 49.73 -5.35
C ASN A 363 13.88 48.98 -5.68
N ASP A 364 13.24 48.30 -4.72
CA ASP A 364 12.04 47.49 -4.97
C ASP A 364 10.78 48.31 -5.28
N GLY A 365 10.78 49.60 -4.96
CA GLY A 365 9.64 50.50 -5.14
C GLY A 365 8.78 50.67 -3.88
N PRO A 366 7.92 51.72 -3.84
CA PRO A 366 7.08 52.03 -2.68
C PRO A 366 6.11 50.92 -2.31
N GLU A 367 5.77 50.03 -3.25
CA GLU A 367 4.88 48.90 -3.04
C GLU A 367 5.47 47.80 -2.14
N TYR A 368 6.78 47.81 -1.87
CA TYR A 368 7.44 46.93 -0.89
C TYR A 368 7.95 47.70 0.34
N GLY A 369 7.45 48.92 0.59
CA GLY A 369 7.75 49.65 1.82
C GLY A 369 7.30 48.88 3.08
N PRO A 370 7.95 49.03 4.25
CA PRO A 370 7.66 48.22 5.44
C PRO A 370 6.18 48.24 5.88
N THR A 371 5.50 49.38 5.71
CA THR A 371 4.07 49.56 6.03
C THR A 371 3.10 48.82 5.11
N GLN A 372 3.59 48.20 4.03
CA GLN A 372 2.78 47.43 3.08
C GLN A 372 2.56 45.97 3.54
N PHE A 373 3.32 45.50 4.52
CA PHE A 373 3.20 44.16 5.10
C PHE A 373 2.31 44.24 6.34
N GLN A 374 1.28 43.38 6.39
CA GLN A 374 0.29 43.37 7.46
C GLN A 374 0.38 42.03 8.19
N GLU A 375 0.51 42.03 9.52
CA GLU A 375 0.60 40.80 10.34
C GLU A 375 -0.52 39.79 10.03
N ALA A 376 -1.76 40.28 9.87
CA ALA A 376 -2.92 39.47 9.53
C ALA A 376 -2.78 38.73 8.17
N ARG A 377 -1.98 39.27 7.23
CA ARG A 377 -1.68 38.64 5.94
C ARG A 377 -0.44 37.76 6.01
N LEU A 378 0.57 38.16 6.78
CA LEU A 378 1.74 37.32 7.06
C LEU A 378 1.30 35.98 7.70
N GLY A 379 0.33 36.00 8.63
CA GLY A 379 -0.28 34.80 9.20
C GLY A 379 -1.16 33.98 8.24
N GLN A 380 -1.45 34.48 7.04
CA GLN A 380 -2.17 33.76 5.97
C GLN A 380 -1.23 33.18 4.90
N PHE A 381 0.04 33.59 4.89
CA PHE A 381 1.05 33.07 3.96
C PHE A 381 1.17 31.54 4.08
N ARG A 382 1.30 30.88 2.93
CA ARG A 382 1.53 29.43 2.84
C ARG A 382 2.60 29.14 1.80
N LEU A 383 3.37 28.08 2.03
CA LEU A 383 4.31 27.54 1.06
C LEU A 383 3.88 26.13 0.69
N PHE A 384 3.71 25.86 -0.60
CA PHE A 384 3.39 24.53 -1.13
C PHE A 384 4.47 24.07 -2.11
N PHE A 385 4.80 22.78 -2.05
CA PHE A 385 5.57 22.11 -3.09
C PHE A 385 4.64 21.14 -3.83
N VAL A 386 4.79 21.00 -5.15
CA VAL A 386 3.98 20.09 -5.97
C VAL A 386 4.90 19.21 -6.79
N THR A 387 4.62 17.91 -6.85
CA THR A 387 5.39 16.96 -7.66
C THR A 387 4.48 15.89 -8.26
N LYS A 388 4.85 15.42 -9.45
CA LYS A 388 4.25 14.25 -10.11
C LYS A 388 4.96 12.94 -9.76
N VAL A 389 6.14 13.00 -9.13
CA VAL A 389 6.90 11.81 -8.72
C VAL A 389 6.10 11.07 -7.65
N GLN A 390 5.77 9.80 -7.87
CA GLN A 390 4.90 9.04 -6.93
C GLN A 390 5.56 8.80 -5.58
N TRP A 391 6.89 8.66 -5.61
CA TRP A 391 7.74 8.32 -4.49
C TRP A 391 8.89 9.33 -4.35
N PRO A 392 8.61 10.54 -3.81
CA PRO A 392 9.65 11.53 -3.58
C PRO A 392 10.73 11.00 -2.60
N PRO A 393 11.98 11.50 -2.67
CA PRO A 393 13.07 11.02 -1.81
C PRO A 393 12.77 11.18 -0.32
N ALA A 394 13.30 10.26 0.49
CA ALA A 394 13.03 10.23 1.93
C ALA A 394 13.47 11.53 2.65
N GLU A 395 14.55 12.16 2.19
CA GLU A 395 15.04 13.46 2.70
C GLU A 395 13.98 14.56 2.54
N GLN A 396 13.32 14.61 1.37
CA GLN A 396 12.23 15.55 1.11
C GLN A 396 11.01 15.28 2.00
N LEU A 397 10.68 14.00 2.23
CA LEU A 397 9.56 13.58 3.09
C LEU A 397 9.82 13.76 4.60
N GLN A 398 11.06 13.98 5.01
CA GLN A 398 11.39 14.40 6.38
C GLN A 398 11.10 15.91 6.56
N VAL A 399 11.47 16.74 5.58
CA VAL A 399 11.35 18.20 5.65
C VAL A 399 9.94 18.70 5.31
N LEU A 400 9.21 18.02 4.42
CA LEU A 400 7.87 18.38 3.96
C LEU A 400 6.83 17.33 4.40
N LEU A 401 5.59 17.78 4.63
CA LEU A 401 4.45 16.93 4.92
C LEU A 401 3.87 16.36 3.61
N PRO A 402 3.96 15.05 3.32
CA PRO A 402 3.32 14.51 2.13
C PRO A 402 1.79 14.65 2.16
N VAL A 403 1.24 15.17 1.07
CA VAL A 403 -0.21 15.23 0.79
C VAL A 403 -0.44 14.51 -0.54
N ARG A 404 -1.03 13.31 -0.49
CA ARG A 404 -1.19 12.41 -1.63
C ARG A 404 -2.57 12.57 -2.24
N VAL A 405 -2.59 12.95 -3.51
CA VAL A 405 -3.82 13.06 -4.30
C VAL A 405 -4.24 11.68 -4.76
N GLN A 406 -5.43 11.26 -4.34
CA GLN A 406 -6.03 10.01 -4.79
C GLN A 406 -6.79 10.23 -6.09
N LEU A 407 -6.47 9.41 -7.09
CA LEU A 407 -7.30 9.26 -8.28
C LEU A 407 -8.52 8.38 -7.94
N PRO A 408 -9.75 8.78 -8.34
CA PRO A 408 -10.92 7.95 -8.13
C PRO A 408 -10.75 6.61 -8.85
N ARG A 409 -11.06 5.50 -8.17
CA ARG A 409 -10.87 4.11 -8.69
C ARG A 409 -11.84 3.71 -9.83
N GLY A 410 -12.46 4.67 -10.51
CA GLY A 410 -13.31 4.45 -11.69
C GLY A 410 -13.41 5.73 -12.52
N GLY A 411 -12.87 5.70 -13.73
CA GLY A 411 -12.71 6.89 -14.57
C GLY A 411 -11.73 6.73 -15.73
N LEU A 412 -11.75 5.57 -16.42
CA LEU A 412 -11.18 5.33 -17.74
C LEU A 412 -12.22 4.56 -18.57
#